data_AF-A0A952KY73-F1
#
_entry.id   AF-A0A952KY73-F1
#
_cell.length_a   1.000
_cell.length_b   1.000
_cell.length_c   1.000
_cell.angle_alpha   90.00
_cell.angle_beta   90.00
_cell.angle_gamma   90.00
#
_symmetry.space_group_name_H-M   'P 1'
#
loop_
_entity.id
_entity.type
_entity.pdbx_description
1 polymer ?
#
loop_
_entity_poly.entity_id
_entity_poly.type
_entity_poly.pdbx_seq_one_letter_code
_entity_poly.pdbx_strand_id
1 'polypeptide(L)'
;MTPPEYADDEDAFLRHLASLGVPHPYGSHDARRLGLDRNTEEGALIAFSGSLRPDKPAHRVVAWVLLAAFGLPVLFLLLHLAEGLVGLLLP
;
A
#
# COMPACT_ATOMS: atom_id res chain seq x y z
N MET A 1 15.61 -16.90 -13.07
CA MET A 1 16.99 -17.02 -12.59
C MET A 1 17.85 -16.23 -13.54
N THR A 2 18.20 -14.99 -13.19
CA THR A 2 19.04 -14.13 -14.01
C THR A 2 20.49 -14.62 -13.95
N PRO A 3 21.24 -14.62 -15.06
CA PRO A 3 22.66 -14.97 -15.05
C PRO A 3 23.45 -14.02 -14.12
N PRO A 4 24.46 -14.52 -13.38
CA PRO A 4 25.21 -13.74 -12.39
C PRO A 4 25.91 -12.50 -12.97
N GLU A 5 26.18 -12.51 -14.28
CA GLU A 5 26.80 -11.39 -15.00
C GLU A 5 25.98 -10.08 -14.94
N TYR A 6 24.66 -10.15 -14.77
CA TYR A 6 23.80 -8.96 -14.67
C TYR A 6 23.61 -8.45 -13.23
N ALA A 7 24.00 -9.22 -12.20
CA ALA A 7 23.80 -8.86 -10.80
C ALA A 7 24.82 -7.81 -10.31
N ASP A 8 26.07 -7.90 -10.79
CA ASP A 8 27.15 -6.99 -10.39
C ASP A 8 26.91 -5.55 -10.88
N ASP A 9 26.37 -5.39 -12.09
CA ASP A 9 26.03 -4.09 -12.67
C ASP A 9 24.84 -3.42 -11.95
N GLU A 10 23.84 -4.21 -11.55
CA GLU A 10 22.69 -3.71 -10.79
C GLU A 10 23.13 -3.22 -9.40
N ASP A 11 24.00 -3.94 -8.71
CA ASP A 11 24.53 -3.53 -7.40
C ASP A 11 25.45 -2.31 -7.47
N ALA A 12 26.20 -2.14 -8.56
CA ALA A 12 26.97 -0.93 -8.82
C ALA A 12 26.04 0.27 -9.08
N PHE A 13 24.99 0.08 -9.88
CA PHE A 13 23.99 1.10 -10.19
C PHE A 13 23.22 1.56 -8.93
N LEU A 14 22.80 0.63 -8.07
CA LEU A 14 22.10 0.94 -6.83
C LEU A 14 22.98 1.69 -5.82
N ARG A 15 24.27 1.34 -5.73
CA ARG A 15 25.25 2.10 -4.92
C ARG A 15 25.44 3.53 -5.45
N HIS A 16 25.43 3.70 -6.77
CA HIS A 16 25.51 5.02 -7.38
C HIS A 16 24.27 5.87 -7.08
N LEU A 17 23.07 5.31 -7.20
CA LEU A 17 21.83 6.00 -6.82
C LEU A 17 21.81 6.41 -5.34
N ALA A 18 22.29 5.53 -4.45
CA ALA A 18 22.43 5.84 -3.03
C ALA A 18 23.42 7.00 -2.79
N SER A 19 24.54 7.04 -3.53
CA SER A 19 25.50 8.16 -3.45
C SER A 19 24.91 9.49 -3.91
N LEU A 20 23.93 9.46 -4.82
CA LEU A 20 23.23 10.63 -5.32
C LEU A 20 22.12 11.11 -4.37
N GLY A 21 21.88 10.38 -3.26
CA GLY A 21 20.80 10.68 -2.31
C GLY A 21 19.41 10.55 -2.93
N VAL A 22 19.28 9.85 -4.07
CA VAL A 22 18.01 9.63 -4.75
C VAL A 22 17.24 8.58 -3.94
N PRO A 23 16.07 8.91 -3.36
CA PRO A 23 15.27 7.93 -2.63
C PRO A 23 14.79 6.86 -3.61
N HIS A 24 15.33 5.64 -3.50
CA HIS A 24 14.92 4.53 -4.34
C HIS A 24 14.18 3.48 -3.49
N PRO A 25 12.88 3.23 -3.75
CA PRO A 25 12.02 2.44 -2.85
C PRO A 25 12.41 0.96 -2.69
N TYR A 26 13.28 0.43 -3.54
CA TYR A 26 13.73 -0.99 -3.51
C TYR A 26 15.26 -1.14 -3.56
N GLY A 27 15.98 -0.01 -3.53
CA GLY A 27 17.40 0.02 -3.87
C GLY A 27 18.36 -0.10 -2.69
N SER A 28 17.88 -0.04 -1.45
CA SER A 28 18.76 -0.23 -0.29
C SER A 28 19.14 -1.71 -0.16
N HIS A 29 20.40 -1.97 0.17
CA HIS A 29 20.89 -3.32 0.44
C HIS A 29 20.07 -4.00 1.55
N ASP A 30 19.54 -3.21 2.49
CA ASP A 30 18.66 -3.70 3.56
C ASP A 30 17.26 -4.11 3.06
N ALA A 31 16.68 -3.44 2.06
CA ALA A 31 15.37 -3.81 1.50
C ALA A 31 15.39 -5.22 0.88
N ARG A 32 16.45 -5.57 0.13
CA ARG A 32 16.61 -6.93 -0.42
C ARG A 32 16.80 -7.99 0.66
N ARG A 33 17.55 -7.70 1.73
CA ARG A 33 17.72 -8.63 2.86
C ARG A 33 16.43 -8.86 3.64
N LEU A 34 15.51 -7.91 3.60
CA LEU A 34 14.18 -8.00 4.19
C LEU A 34 13.15 -8.63 3.24
N GLY A 35 13.54 -9.03 2.02
CA GLY A 35 12.63 -9.59 1.02
C GLY A 35 11.70 -8.54 0.38
N LEU A 36 11.99 -7.25 0.54
CA LEU A 36 11.21 -6.16 -0.05
C LEU A 36 11.66 -5.90 -1.49
N ASP A 37 11.36 -6.85 -2.37
CA ASP A 37 11.56 -6.71 -3.81
C ASP A 37 10.26 -6.32 -4.52
N ARG A 38 10.35 -5.67 -5.68
CA ARG A 38 9.16 -5.25 -6.45
C ARG A 38 8.28 -6.43 -6.88
N ASN A 39 8.84 -7.64 -6.97
CA ASN A 39 8.10 -8.86 -7.32
C ASN A 39 7.61 -9.64 -6.10
N THR A 40 7.78 -9.11 -4.89
CA THR A 40 7.25 -9.69 -3.66
C THR A 40 5.99 -8.97 -3.23
N GLU A 41 5.10 -9.67 -2.54
CA GLU A 41 3.84 -9.11 -2.05
C GLU A 41 4.10 -7.93 -1.10
N GLU A 42 5.07 -8.07 -0.19
CA GLU A 42 5.45 -7.05 0.77
C GLU A 42 6.05 -5.81 0.09
N GLY A 43 6.94 -5.99 -0.89
CA GLY A 43 7.49 -4.89 -1.66
C GLY A 43 6.42 -4.15 -2.48
N ALA A 44 5.44 -4.88 -3.02
CA ALA A 44 4.31 -4.30 -3.74
C ALA A 44 3.38 -3.48 -2.82
N LEU A 45 3.13 -3.95 -1.59
CA LEU A 45 2.35 -3.22 -0.59
C LEU A 45 3.04 -1.92 -0.16
N ILE A 46 4.36 -1.95 0.08
CA ILE A 46 5.13 -0.75 0.43
C ILE A 46 5.13 0.23 -0.74
N ALA A 47 5.35 -0.24 -1.97
CA ALA A 47 5.29 0.57 -3.18
C ALA A 47 3.95 1.26 -3.36
N PHE A 48 2.87 0.50 -3.16
CA PHE A 48 1.51 1.00 -3.22
C PHE A 48 1.30 2.07 -2.16
N SER A 49 1.68 1.80 -0.90
CA SER A 49 1.57 2.76 0.21
C SER A 49 2.30 4.08 -0.06
N GLY A 50 3.53 4.04 -0.60
CA GLY A 50 4.31 5.23 -0.94
C GLY A 50 3.80 5.98 -2.18
N SER A 51 2.99 5.33 -3.01
CA SER A 51 2.37 5.96 -4.18
C SER A 51 1.13 6.80 -3.83
N LEU A 52 0.51 6.55 -2.68
CA LEU A 52 -0.63 7.32 -2.18
C LEU A 52 -0.20 8.74 -1.82
N ARG A 53 -0.55 9.69 -2.69
CA ARG A 53 -0.21 11.10 -2.55
C ARG A 53 -1.45 11.91 -2.14
N PRO A 54 -1.57 12.35 -0.87
CA PRO A 54 -2.74 13.09 -0.39
C PRO A 54 -2.85 14.50 -1.01
N ASP A 55 -1.75 15.02 -1.56
CA ASP A 55 -1.68 16.28 -2.31
C ASP A 55 -2.44 16.23 -3.65
N LYS A 56 -2.72 15.04 -4.19
CA LYS A 56 -3.44 14.90 -5.46
C LYS A 56 -4.96 14.88 -5.23
N PRO A 57 -5.73 15.81 -5.83
CA PRO A 57 -7.19 15.85 -5.65
C PRO A 57 -7.88 14.57 -6.12
N ALA A 58 -7.35 13.91 -7.15
CA ALA A 58 -7.85 12.61 -7.62
C ALA A 58 -7.78 11.51 -6.55
N HIS A 59 -6.76 11.50 -5.68
CA HIS A 59 -6.67 10.53 -4.59
C HIS A 59 -7.75 10.74 -3.54
N ARG A 60 -8.07 12.01 -3.23
CA ARG A 60 -9.16 12.34 -2.30
C ARG A 60 -10.50 11.84 -2.81
N VAL A 61 -10.77 11.98 -4.12
CA VAL A 61 -12.00 11.47 -4.73
C VAL A 61 -12.07 9.94 -4.62
N VAL A 62 -11.02 9.22 -5.00
CA VAL A 62 -10.99 7.75 -4.90
C VAL A 62 -11.14 7.28 -3.46
N ALA A 63 -10.50 7.96 -2.51
CA ALA A 63 -10.63 7.66 -1.09
C ALA A 63 -12.08 7.81 -0.60
N TRP A 64 -12.78 8.89 -0.98
CA TRP A 64 -14.21 9.06 -0.66
C TRP A 64 -15.09 8.01 -1.30
N VAL A 65 -14.82 7.62 -2.56
CA VAL A 65 -15.55 6.57 -3.26
C VAL A 65 -15.38 5.23 -2.54
N LEU A 66 -14.15 4.84 -2.21
CA LEU A 66 -13.88 3.61 -1.47
C LEU A 66 -14.50 3.65 -0.07
N LEU A 67 -14.41 4.78 0.63
CA LEU A 67 -15.04 4.96 1.93
C LEU A 67 -16.56 4.78 1.85
N ALA A 68 -17.22 5.33 0.83
CA ALA A 68 -18.65 5.12 0.65
C ALA A 68 -18.97 3.66 0.31
N ALA A 69 -18.20 3.06 -0.61
CA ALA A 69 -18.42 1.69 -1.07
C ALA A 69 -18.30 0.65 0.06
N PHE A 70 -17.35 0.82 0.99
CA PHE A 70 -17.17 -0.07 2.13
C PHE A 70 -17.92 0.40 3.39
N GLY A 71 -18.01 1.70 3.62
CA GLY A 71 -18.59 2.28 4.82
C GLY A 71 -20.12 2.25 4.83
N LEU A 72 -20.78 2.48 3.69
CA LEU A 72 -22.25 2.44 3.64
C LEU A 72 -22.81 1.04 3.97
N PRO A 73 -22.32 -0.07 3.38
CA PRO A 73 -22.80 -1.41 3.74
C PRO A 73 -22.66 -1.71 5.23
N VAL A 74 -21.53 -1.35 5.84
CA VAL A 74 -21.29 -1.53 7.28
C VAL A 74 -22.23 -0.66 8.10
N LEU A 75 -22.42 0.60 7.72
CA LEU A 75 -23.34 1.51 8.40
C LEU A 75 -24.78 0.98 8.35
N PHE A 76 -25.25 0.51 7.20
CA PHE A 76 -26.58 -0.08 7.07
C PHE A 76 -26.74 -1.34 7.91
N LEU A 77 -25.72 -2.20 7.96
CA LEU A 77 -25.73 -3.38 8.83
C LEU A 77 -25.88 -2.99 10.30
N LEU A 78 -25.13 -1.97 10.75
CA LEU A 78 -25.21 -1.50 12.13
C LEU A 78 -26.57 -0.87 12.47
N LEU A 79 -27.12 -0.05 11.56
CA LEU A 79 -28.45 0.52 11.74
C LEU A 79 -29.52 -0.57 11.80
N HIS A 80 -29.44 -1.57 10.93
CA HIS A 80 -30.35 -2.71 10.93
C HIS A 80 -30.29 -3.50 12.24
N LEU A 81 -29.09 -3.76 12.75
CA LEU A 81 -28.91 -4.43 14.05
C LEU A 81 -29.41 -3.58 15.21
N ALA A 82 -29.21 -2.26 15.16
CA ALA A 82 -29.70 -1.35 16.18
C ALA A 82 -31.23 -1.30 16.21
N GLU A 83 -31.89 -1.23 15.06
CA GLU A 83 -33.34 -1.32 14.94
C GLU A 83 -33.87 -2.63 15.51
N GLY A 84 -33.26 -3.77 15.13
CA GLY A 84 -33.63 -5.08 15.66
C GLY A 84 -33.44 -5.19 17.18
N LEU A 85 -32.34 -4.63 17.70
CA LEU A 85 -32.08 -4.59 19.13
C LEU A 85 -33.09 -3.72 19.88
N VAL A 86 -33.41 -2.54 19.34
CA VAL A 86 -34.40 -1.63 19.94
C VAL A 86 -35.79 -2.27 19.94
N GLY A 87 -36.21 -2.88 18.83
CA GLY A 87 -37.49 -3.59 18.74
C GLY A 87 -37.58 -4.82 19.67
N LEU A 88 -36.44 -5.43 20.03
CA LEU A 88 -36.38 -6.49 21.03
C LEU A 88 -36.48 -5.93 22.47
N LEU A 89 -35.86 -4.77 22.72
CA LEU A 89 -35.77 -4.18 24.06
C LEU A 89 -37.00 -3.35 24.46
N LEU A 90 -37.71 -2.77 23.49
CA LEU A 90 -38.98 -2.04 23.66
C LEU A 90 -40.09 -2.75 22.87
N PRO A 91 -40.80 -3.74 23.47
CA PRO A 91 -42.01 -4.34 22.91
C PRO A 91 -43.24 -3.44 23.01
#